data_AF-A0A2V8RJ78-F1
#
_entry.id   AF-A0A2V8RJ78-F1
#
_cell.length_a   1.000
_cell.length_b   1.000
_cell.length_c   1.000
_cell.angle_alpha   90.00
_cell.angle_beta   90.00
_cell.angle_gamma   90.00
#
_symmetry.space_group_name_H-M   'P 1'
#
loop_
_entity.id
_entity.type
_entity.pdbx_description
1 polymer ?
#
loop_
_entity_poly.entity_id
_entity_poly.type
_entity_poly.pdbx_seq_one_letter_code
_entity_poly.pdbx_strand_id
1 'polypeptide(L)'
;MSNTFMRKTRSLMSFEGLRDLVSDSMAIDIGSTSVIIAVRGRGVVVDEPAVVAVNKVSGETVAVGREARDMLGRESRDVTLVAPLVDGVVADFERTRRMLEHFVRQARSGISHFSRRAVVSVLSGITQVEQRALLSAAEQAHIGRVYMVEEGLAAAIGAGVSVEDKKASAVVDIGGGTTNVAVVARGMIVYAQAERVGSLDIDDAVVDRLRRHHGLIIGAPTAEALKKELGSAIEPVNPARSMNVKGRDVQTGTPRAVEVTSEEVCIAVEGVVKRLSRVVNRALGELQPEVASDIYDRGLILTGGGALLDGLAEFLQRETKLPTQMPDEPRYAIVRGLSQLFDEPLLLRRVARNERSPLLDESAFEA
;
A
#
# COMPACT_ATOMS: atom_id res chain seq x y z
N MET A 1 11.07 34.64 -66.48
CA MET A 1 10.61 35.72 -65.57
C MET A 1 9.63 35.09 -64.61
N SER A 2 9.58 35.30 -63.30
CA SER A 2 10.47 35.81 -62.25
C SER A 2 9.74 35.47 -60.94
N ASN A 3 10.48 35.13 -59.89
CA ASN A 3 10.13 35.19 -58.45
C ASN A 3 8.92 34.40 -57.91
N THR A 4 9.14 33.43 -57.01
CA THR A 4 9.33 33.57 -55.55
C THR A 4 8.07 34.01 -54.83
N PHE A 5 7.45 33.14 -54.01
CA PHE A 5 6.96 33.53 -52.68
C PHE A 5 6.67 32.33 -51.77
N MET A 6 7.23 32.40 -50.56
CA MET A 6 7.14 31.46 -49.45
C MET A 6 5.70 31.14 -49.01
N ARG A 7 5.46 29.91 -48.54
CA ARG A 7 4.55 29.69 -47.39
C ARG A 7 4.87 28.41 -46.60
N LYS A 8 5.57 28.65 -45.48
CA LYS A 8 5.52 27.99 -44.17
C LYS A 8 5.24 26.48 -44.12
N THR A 9 6.31 25.73 -43.89
CA THR A 9 6.31 24.41 -43.25
C THR A 9 5.69 24.52 -41.85
N ARG A 10 4.42 24.13 -41.69
CA ARG A 10 3.87 23.76 -40.38
C ARG A 10 4.24 22.30 -40.15
N SER A 11 5.24 22.08 -39.32
CA SER A 11 5.52 20.80 -38.70
C SER A 11 4.26 20.33 -37.97
N LEU A 12 3.53 19.40 -38.57
CA LEU A 12 2.49 18.62 -37.92
C LEU A 12 3.19 17.74 -36.87
N MET A 13 3.26 18.20 -35.62
CA MET A 13 3.33 17.29 -34.49
C MET A 13 2.11 16.37 -34.61
N SER A 14 2.37 15.06 -34.72
CA SER A 14 1.30 14.06 -34.82
C SER A 14 0.39 14.16 -33.58
N PHE A 15 -0.90 13.94 -33.78
CA PHE A 15 -1.89 13.90 -32.71
C PHE A 15 -1.59 12.82 -31.64
N GLU A 16 -0.71 11.86 -31.94
CA GLU A 16 -0.21 10.86 -31.00
C GLU A 16 0.76 11.49 -29.97
N GLY A 17 1.70 12.34 -30.40
CA GLY A 17 2.62 13.02 -29.49
C GLY A 17 1.97 14.08 -28.60
N LEU A 18 0.77 14.57 -28.95
CA LEU A 18 -0.03 15.44 -28.08
C LEU A 18 -0.90 14.67 -27.08
N ARG A 19 -1.22 13.39 -27.34
CA ARG A 19 -1.87 12.52 -26.35
C ARG A 19 -0.91 12.12 -25.23
N ASP A 20 0.38 12.04 -25.54
CA ASP A 20 1.46 11.88 -24.55
C ASP A 20 1.66 13.12 -23.65
N LEU A 21 1.01 14.25 -23.92
CA LEU A 21 1.00 15.41 -23.01
C LEU A 21 -0.10 15.35 -21.93
N VAL A 22 -0.94 14.30 -21.97
CA VAL A 22 -1.97 13.97 -20.96
C VAL A 22 -1.44 12.95 -19.91
N SER A 23 -0.15 12.57 -20.01
CA SER A 23 0.43 11.30 -19.53
C SER A 23 0.85 11.14 -18.06
N ASP A 24 0.70 12.14 -17.18
CA ASP A 24 1.32 12.07 -15.83
C ASP A 24 0.32 12.12 -14.66
N SER A 25 -0.88 11.54 -14.86
CA SER A 25 -1.83 11.33 -13.74
C SER A 25 -1.44 10.08 -12.96
N MET A 26 -1.10 10.24 -11.68
CA MET A 26 -0.55 9.16 -10.84
C MET A 26 -1.55 8.68 -9.79
N ALA A 27 -1.80 7.39 -9.72
CA ALA A 27 -2.41 6.74 -8.56
C ALA A 27 -1.28 6.25 -7.65
N ILE A 28 -1.26 6.71 -6.40
CA ILE A 28 -0.16 6.44 -5.47
C ILE A 28 -0.73 5.80 -4.22
N ASP A 29 -0.29 4.59 -3.95
CA ASP A 29 -0.51 3.90 -2.68
C ASP A 29 0.76 3.99 -1.83
N ILE A 30 0.66 4.64 -0.66
CA ILE A 30 1.81 4.94 0.20
C ILE A 30 1.69 4.11 1.48
N GLY A 31 2.08 2.84 1.38
CA GLY A 31 2.05 1.90 2.50
C GLY A 31 3.30 1.97 3.38
N SER A 32 3.22 1.34 4.55
CA SER A 32 4.36 1.22 5.49
C SER A 32 5.47 0.31 4.97
N THR A 33 5.13 -0.66 4.12
CA THR A 33 6.08 -1.65 3.59
C THR A 33 6.48 -1.39 2.15
N SER A 34 5.60 -0.78 1.36
CA SER A 34 5.82 -0.51 -0.07
C SER A 34 5.09 0.74 -0.53
N VAL A 35 5.65 1.39 -1.54
CA VAL A 35 5.00 2.42 -2.33
C VAL A 35 4.71 1.87 -3.72
N ILE A 36 3.45 1.96 -4.13
CA ILE A 36 2.99 1.48 -5.43
C ILE A 36 2.45 2.67 -6.22
N ILE A 37 2.98 2.90 -7.42
CA ILE A 37 2.54 3.99 -8.30
C ILE A 37 2.05 3.40 -9.61
N ALA A 38 0.80 3.69 -9.96
CA ALA A 38 0.27 3.47 -11.29
C ALA A 38 0.13 4.79 -12.03
N VAL A 39 0.44 4.78 -13.33
CA VAL A 39 0.18 5.92 -14.21
C VAL A 39 -0.95 5.58 -15.14
N ARG A 40 -1.90 6.52 -15.29
CA ARG A 40 -3.05 6.35 -16.18
C ARG A 40 -2.57 5.99 -17.60
N GLY A 41 -3.02 4.86 -18.11
CA GLY A 41 -2.63 4.31 -19.42
C GLY A 41 -1.34 3.49 -19.44
N ARG A 42 -0.55 3.45 -18.34
CA ARG A 42 0.67 2.63 -18.22
C ARG A 42 0.59 1.53 -17.17
N GLY A 43 -0.46 1.52 -16.35
CA GLY A 43 -0.59 0.57 -15.25
C GLY A 43 0.41 0.86 -14.13
N VAL A 44 0.75 -0.15 -13.33
CA VAL A 44 1.74 -0.05 -12.24
C VAL A 44 3.14 0.10 -12.83
N VAL A 45 3.81 1.20 -12.48
CA VAL A 45 5.17 1.55 -12.95
C VAL A 45 6.19 1.61 -11.81
N VAL A 46 5.75 1.71 -10.57
CA VAL A 46 6.60 1.59 -9.36
C VAL A 46 5.93 0.61 -8.40
N ASP A 47 6.71 -0.34 -7.89
CA ASP A 47 6.38 -1.23 -6.77
C ASP A 47 7.66 -1.45 -5.98
N GLU A 48 7.93 -0.54 -5.05
CA GLU A 48 9.21 -0.43 -4.34
C GLU A 48 9.01 -0.48 -2.82
N PRO A 49 9.95 -1.06 -2.05
CA PRO A 49 9.91 -1.01 -0.59
C PRO A 49 9.87 0.43 -0.05
N ALA A 50 9.09 0.68 0.99
CA ALA A 50 9.00 1.99 1.64
C ALA A 50 10.14 2.17 2.67
N VAL A 51 11.38 2.20 2.19
CA VAL A 51 12.59 2.30 3.04
C VAL A 51 13.64 3.22 2.43
N VAL A 52 14.35 3.92 3.31
CA VAL A 52 15.42 4.87 2.96
C VAL A 52 16.68 4.50 3.74
N ALA A 53 17.82 4.43 3.04
CA ALA A 53 19.14 4.33 3.67
C ALA A 53 19.68 5.72 3.93
N VAL A 54 20.13 5.98 5.16
CA VAL A 54 20.55 7.30 5.62
C VAL A 54 21.95 7.21 6.23
N ASN A 55 22.80 8.18 5.91
CA ASN A 55 24.07 8.37 6.58
C ASN A 55 23.82 8.90 8.01
N LYS A 56 24.29 8.20 9.04
CA LYS A 56 24.09 8.52 10.47
C LYS A 56 24.74 9.85 10.88
N VAL A 57 25.79 10.28 10.18
CA VAL A 57 26.54 11.50 10.50
C VAL A 57 25.95 12.71 9.79
N SER A 58 25.77 12.64 8.46
CA SER A 58 25.24 13.78 7.68
C SER A 58 23.71 13.87 7.69
N GLY A 59 23.01 12.77 7.99
CA GLY A 59 21.57 12.67 7.85
C GLY A 59 21.09 12.57 6.39
N GLU A 60 22.01 12.51 5.43
CA GLU A 60 21.67 12.48 4.01
C GLU A 60 21.16 11.10 3.57
N THR A 61 20.20 11.12 2.64
CA THR A 61 19.70 9.91 1.98
C THR A 61 20.75 9.36 1.03
N VAL A 62 21.17 8.12 1.26
CA VAL A 62 22.15 7.38 0.47
C VAL A 62 21.46 6.59 -0.65
N ALA A 63 20.37 5.91 -0.31
CA ALA A 63 19.60 5.07 -1.23
C ALA A 63 18.12 5.04 -0.83
N VAL A 64 17.25 4.66 -1.77
CA VAL A 64 15.79 4.57 -1.57
C VAL A 64 15.28 3.25 -2.16
N GLY A 65 14.22 2.69 -1.59
CA GLY A 65 13.54 1.55 -2.17
C GLY A 65 14.34 0.26 -2.08
N ARG A 66 14.35 -0.52 -3.17
CA ARG A 66 15.09 -1.79 -3.22
C ARG A 66 16.59 -1.62 -2.98
N GLU A 67 17.19 -0.55 -3.50
CA GLU A 67 18.61 -0.27 -3.26
C GLU A 67 18.91 -0.08 -1.77
N ALA A 68 18.05 0.66 -1.05
CA ALA A 68 18.15 0.77 0.40
C ALA A 68 17.92 -0.59 1.08
N ARG A 69 16.87 -1.32 0.72
CA ARG A 69 16.58 -2.63 1.31
C ARG A 69 17.72 -3.62 1.15
N ASP A 70 18.42 -3.60 0.01
CA ASP A 70 19.53 -4.52 -0.27
C ASP A 70 20.78 -4.23 0.59
N MET A 71 20.84 -3.08 1.25
CA MET A 71 21.86 -2.75 2.26
C MET A 71 21.58 -3.41 3.63
N LEU A 72 20.39 -3.97 3.86
CA LEU A 72 19.99 -4.51 5.15
C LEU A 72 20.89 -5.67 5.60
N GLY A 73 21.48 -5.53 6.79
CA GLY A 73 22.45 -6.47 7.35
C GLY A 73 23.84 -6.41 6.69
N ARG A 74 24.06 -5.47 5.76
CA ARG A 74 25.34 -5.17 5.09
C ARG A 74 25.66 -3.68 5.19
N GLU A 75 25.03 -2.96 6.11
CA GLU A 75 25.22 -1.54 6.26
C GLU A 75 26.67 -1.26 6.68
N SER A 76 27.29 -0.26 6.04
CA SER A 76 28.51 0.32 6.61
C SER A 76 28.20 0.90 7.99
N ARG A 77 29.21 1.06 8.86
CA ARG A 77 29.01 1.57 10.23
C ARG A 77 28.18 2.85 10.29
N ASP A 78 28.30 3.68 9.26
CA ASP A 78 27.69 5.01 9.18
C ASP A 78 26.38 5.04 8.39
N VAL A 79 25.82 3.90 7.98
CA VAL A 79 24.51 3.84 7.29
C VAL A 79 23.48 3.14 8.17
N THR A 80 22.23 3.63 8.14
CA THR A 80 21.08 3.01 8.77
C THR A 80 19.89 3.02 7.85
N LEU A 81 19.03 2.01 7.96
CA LEU A 81 17.75 1.98 7.27
C LEU A 81 16.67 2.63 8.13
N VAL A 82 15.78 3.37 7.47
CA VAL A 82 14.65 4.06 8.09
C VAL A 82 13.41 3.79 7.24
N ALA A 83 12.37 3.24 7.86
CA ALA A 83 11.01 3.24 7.30
C ALA A 83 10.39 4.61 7.63
N PRO A 84 10.13 5.48 6.63
CA PRO A 84 9.65 6.83 6.90
C PRO A 84 8.15 6.88 7.17
N LEU A 85 7.42 5.81 6.84
CA LEU A 85 6.02 5.59 7.15
C LEU A 85 5.89 4.44 8.15
N VAL A 86 5.06 4.64 9.18
CA VAL A 86 4.76 3.61 10.20
C VAL A 86 3.26 3.59 10.37
N ASP A 87 2.65 2.41 10.34
CA ASP A 87 1.21 2.21 10.47
C ASP A 87 0.36 3.13 9.56
N GLY A 88 0.86 3.36 8.33
CA GLY A 88 0.21 4.18 7.31
C GLY A 88 0.28 5.69 7.54
N VAL A 89 1.09 6.14 8.50
CA VAL A 89 1.29 7.57 8.81
C VAL A 89 2.74 8.00 8.62
N VAL A 90 2.93 9.28 8.31
CA VAL A 90 4.26 9.88 8.12
C VAL A 90 4.97 10.01 9.47
N ALA A 91 5.91 9.10 9.74
CA ALA A 91 6.73 9.13 10.96
C ALA A 91 7.96 10.03 10.80
N ASP A 92 8.48 10.14 9.57
CA ASP A 92 9.56 11.06 9.22
C ASP A 92 9.25 11.81 7.93
N PHE A 93 9.00 13.11 8.07
CA PHE A 93 8.60 13.97 6.95
C PHE A 93 9.68 14.09 5.88
N GLU A 94 10.93 14.41 6.25
CA GLU A 94 11.99 14.67 5.27
C GLU A 94 12.33 13.40 4.49
N ARG A 95 12.36 12.25 5.16
CA ARG A 95 12.65 10.96 4.51
C ARG A 95 11.47 10.50 3.65
N THR A 96 10.23 10.75 4.07
CA THR A 96 9.03 10.51 3.24
C THR A 96 9.09 11.36 1.97
N ARG A 97 9.37 12.65 2.10
CA ARG A 97 9.48 13.59 0.99
C ARG A 97 10.54 13.13 -0.02
N ARG A 98 11.75 12.81 0.44
CA ARG A 98 12.86 12.32 -0.41
C ARG A 98 12.51 11.02 -1.12
N MET A 99 11.87 10.09 -0.40
CA MET A 99 11.41 8.82 -0.96
C MET A 99 10.36 9.02 -2.05
N LEU A 100 9.34 9.84 -1.78
CA LEU A 100 8.30 10.17 -2.76
C LEU A 100 8.88 10.90 -3.97
N GLU A 101 9.78 11.86 -3.77
CA GLU A 101 10.47 12.56 -4.85
C GLU A 101 11.21 11.57 -5.77
N HIS A 102 11.90 10.59 -5.19
CA HIS A 102 12.58 9.53 -5.94
C HIS A 102 11.59 8.69 -6.77
N PHE A 103 10.52 8.16 -6.17
CA PHE A 103 9.56 7.30 -6.85
C PHE A 103 8.70 8.05 -7.87
N VAL A 104 8.31 9.29 -7.59
CA VAL A 104 7.59 10.14 -8.54
C VAL A 104 8.46 10.41 -9.76
N ARG A 105 9.76 10.66 -9.57
CA ARG A 105 10.71 10.81 -10.68
C ARG A 105 10.85 9.52 -11.49
N GLN A 106 10.92 8.37 -10.84
CA GLN A 106 10.95 7.05 -11.51
C GLN A 106 9.67 6.77 -12.30
N ALA A 107 8.50 7.15 -11.78
CA ALA A 107 7.22 6.91 -12.42
C ALA A 107 7.00 7.75 -13.70
N ARG A 108 7.69 8.89 -13.85
CA ARG A 108 7.52 9.79 -15.02
C ARG A 108 8.09 9.18 -16.29
N SER A 109 7.41 9.41 -17.41
CA SER A 109 7.93 9.10 -18.74
C SER A 109 8.12 10.40 -19.52
N GLY A 110 9.36 10.87 -19.66
CA GLY A 110 9.70 11.98 -20.57
C GLY A 110 10.38 13.20 -19.92
N ILE A 111 10.45 14.29 -20.70
CA ILE A 111 11.21 15.52 -20.41
C ILE A 111 10.47 16.43 -19.39
N SER A 112 9.18 16.19 -19.14
CA SER A 112 8.40 16.97 -18.17
C SER A 112 8.84 16.66 -16.73
N HIS A 113 9.38 17.66 -16.05
CA HIS A 113 9.78 17.58 -14.64
C HIS A 113 8.59 17.73 -13.66
N PHE A 114 7.34 17.61 -14.10
CA PHE A 114 6.17 17.89 -13.27
C PHE A 114 4.99 16.94 -13.52
N SER A 115 4.55 16.25 -12.47
CA SER A 115 3.33 15.43 -12.50
C SER A 115 2.12 16.34 -12.29
N ARG A 116 1.15 16.36 -13.22
CA ARG A 116 0.04 17.31 -13.15
C ARG A 116 -0.91 17.06 -11.97
N ARG A 117 -1.21 15.79 -11.69
CA ARG A 117 -2.12 15.41 -10.61
C ARG A 117 -1.83 14.01 -10.08
N ALA A 118 -2.09 13.78 -8.81
CA ALA A 118 -2.09 12.46 -8.21
C ALA A 118 -3.35 12.22 -7.39
N VAL A 119 -3.81 10.97 -7.34
CA VAL A 119 -4.75 10.49 -6.34
C VAL A 119 -3.95 9.58 -5.40
N VAL A 120 -4.00 9.88 -4.10
CA VAL A 120 -3.18 9.25 -3.06
C VAL A 120 -4.10 8.59 -2.05
N SER A 121 -3.81 7.35 -1.67
CA SER A 121 -4.54 6.66 -0.61
C SER A 121 -4.22 7.25 0.78
N VAL A 122 -5.21 7.26 1.67
CA VAL A 122 -5.05 7.59 3.10
C VAL A 122 -5.92 6.70 3.98
N LEU A 123 -5.48 6.44 5.21
CA LEU A 123 -6.26 5.70 6.20
C LEU A 123 -7.58 6.41 6.56
N SER A 124 -8.60 5.62 6.89
CA SER A 124 -9.93 6.10 7.30
C SER A 124 -9.88 7.01 8.54
N GLY A 125 -8.97 6.73 9.49
CA GLY A 125 -8.76 7.47 10.74
C GLY A 125 -7.58 8.45 10.74
N ILE A 126 -7.05 8.84 9.57
CA ILE A 126 -5.91 9.78 9.49
C ILE A 126 -6.27 11.11 10.18
N THR A 127 -5.37 11.60 11.04
CA THR A 127 -5.53 12.91 11.69
C THR A 127 -5.24 14.05 10.71
N GLN A 128 -5.73 15.27 10.98
CA GLN A 128 -5.43 16.43 10.14
C GLN A 128 -3.92 16.72 10.04
N VAL A 129 -3.16 16.44 11.10
CA VAL A 129 -1.70 16.64 11.12
C VAL A 129 -1.01 15.66 10.19
N GLU A 130 -1.37 14.38 10.27
CA GLU A 130 -0.82 13.33 9.39
C GLU A 130 -1.23 13.57 7.93
N GLN A 131 -2.48 13.97 7.69
CA GLN A 131 -2.96 14.31 6.36
C GLN A 131 -2.19 15.48 5.76
N ARG A 132 -1.99 16.57 6.51
CA ARG A 132 -1.19 17.72 6.05
C ARG A 132 0.27 17.37 5.83
N ALA A 133 0.85 16.50 6.67
CA ALA A 133 2.22 16.03 6.50
C ALA A 133 2.37 15.25 5.18
N LEU A 134 1.44 14.34 4.88
CA LEU A 134 1.46 13.59 3.63
C LEU A 134 1.24 14.49 2.41
N LEU A 135 0.29 15.44 2.51
CA LEU A 135 0.02 16.41 1.43
C LEU A 135 1.26 17.23 1.12
N SER A 136 1.90 17.77 2.16
CA SER A 136 3.11 18.58 2.03
C SER A 136 4.26 17.76 1.43
N ALA A 137 4.40 16.49 1.81
CA ALA A 137 5.45 15.62 1.27
C ALA A 137 5.21 15.33 -0.23
N ALA A 138 3.95 15.10 -0.61
CA ALA A 138 3.55 14.90 -2.00
C ALA A 138 3.75 16.16 -2.87
N GLU A 139 3.35 17.33 -2.38
CA GLU A 139 3.54 18.61 -3.08
C GLU A 139 5.03 18.93 -3.27
N GLN A 140 5.84 18.72 -2.23
CA GLN A 140 7.29 18.92 -2.31
C GLN A 140 8.02 17.84 -3.13
N ALA A 141 7.38 16.69 -3.39
CA ALA A 141 7.82 15.70 -4.37
C ALA A 141 7.46 16.10 -5.83
N HIS A 142 7.13 17.38 -6.06
CA HIS A 142 6.76 17.95 -7.36
C HIS A 142 5.49 17.35 -7.97
N ILE A 143 4.53 16.96 -7.13
CA ILE A 143 3.18 16.60 -7.57
C ILE A 143 2.32 17.87 -7.55
N GLY A 144 1.76 18.24 -8.70
CA GLY A 144 1.04 19.50 -8.83
C GLY A 144 -0.27 19.59 -8.06
N ARG A 145 -1.21 18.67 -8.32
CA ARG A 145 -2.47 18.60 -7.58
C ARG A 145 -2.66 17.22 -6.99
N VAL A 146 -2.68 17.13 -5.67
CA VAL A 146 -2.92 15.87 -4.94
C VAL A 146 -4.42 15.76 -4.65
N TYR A 147 -4.99 14.56 -4.67
CA TYR A 147 -6.33 14.24 -4.19
C TYR A 147 -6.21 13.06 -3.23
N MET A 148 -6.60 13.23 -1.98
CA MET A 148 -6.54 12.14 -0.99
C MET A 148 -7.84 11.37 -0.95
N VAL A 149 -7.78 10.05 -1.09
CA VAL A 149 -8.95 9.16 -1.08
C VAL A 149 -8.72 8.06 -0.05
N GLU A 150 -9.79 7.67 0.63
CA GLU A 150 -9.67 6.61 1.63
C GLU A 150 -9.27 5.27 0.99
N GLU A 151 -8.31 4.58 1.63
CA GLU A 151 -7.83 3.25 1.25
C GLU A 151 -8.98 2.25 1.07
N GLY A 152 -9.92 2.19 2.00
CA GLY A 152 -11.03 1.23 1.94
C GLY A 152 -11.92 1.40 0.72
N LEU A 153 -12.22 2.64 0.35
CA LEU A 153 -12.97 2.94 -0.86
C LEU A 153 -12.17 2.61 -2.13
N ALA A 154 -10.88 2.97 -2.15
CA ALA A 154 -10.01 2.65 -3.27
C ALA A 154 -9.86 1.13 -3.45
N ALA A 155 -9.65 0.38 -2.37
CA ALA A 155 -9.58 -1.07 -2.37
C ALA A 155 -10.88 -1.69 -2.91
N ALA A 156 -12.04 -1.18 -2.49
CA ALA A 156 -13.33 -1.66 -2.98
C ALA A 156 -13.52 -1.46 -4.49
N ILE A 157 -13.24 -0.26 -4.99
CA ILE A 157 -13.33 0.04 -6.42
C ILE A 157 -12.36 -0.85 -7.21
N GLY A 158 -11.12 -0.97 -6.73
CA GLY A 158 -10.10 -1.78 -7.39
C GLY A 158 -10.35 -3.30 -7.32
N ALA A 159 -11.14 -3.76 -6.35
CA ALA A 159 -11.61 -5.14 -6.25
C ALA A 159 -12.90 -5.40 -7.06
N GLY A 160 -13.42 -4.40 -7.77
CA GLY A 160 -14.56 -4.56 -8.67
C GLY A 160 -15.92 -4.22 -8.06
N VAL A 161 -15.96 -3.63 -6.86
CA VAL A 161 -17.23 -3.13 -6.30
C VAL A 161 -17.71 -1.93 -7.10
N SER A 162 -18.90 -2.06 -7.71
CA SER A 162 -19.49 -0.97 -8.48
C SER A 162 -19.84 0.23 -7.61
N VAL A 163 -19.48 1.43 -8.07
CA VAL A 163 -19.80 2.70 -7.39
C VAL A 163 -21.29 3.04 -7.44
N GLU A 164 -22.06 2.38 -8.30
CA GLU A 164 -23.52 2.54 -8.40
C GLU A 164 -24.29 1.57 -7.50
N ASP A 165 -23.59 0.59 -6.91
CA ASP A 165 -24.24 -0.48 -6.17
C ASP A 165 -24.95 0.07 -4.93
N LYS A 166 -26.22 -0.28 -4.79
CA LYS A 166 -27.07 0.19 -3.68
C LYS A 166 -26.86 -0.65 -2.43
N LYS A 167 -26.47 -1.92 -2.60
CA LYS A 167 -26.18 -2.82 -1.49
C LYS A 167 -24.76 -2.59 -0.99
N ALA A 168 -24.57 -2.74 0.31
CA ALA A 168 -23.27 -2.59 0.94
C ALA A 168 -22.33 -3.74 0.56
N SER A 169 -21.03 -3.45 0.45
CA SER A 169 -19.96 -4.44 0.28
C SER A 169 -18.87 -4.20 1.31
N ALA A 170 -18.42 -5.26 1.98
CA ALA A 170 -17.37 -5.19 2.99
C ALA A 170 -16.03 -5.60 2.38
N VAL A 171 -15.04 -4.73 2.54
CA VAL A 171 -13.67 -4.92 2.07
C VAL A 171 -12.74 -4.90 3.27
N VAL A 172 -11.87 -5.89 3.35
CA VAL A 172 -10.86 -6.04 4.40
C VAL A 172 -9.50 -5.96 3.72
N ASP A 173 -8.83 -4.84 3.86
CA ASP A 173 -7.47 -4.64 3.36
C ASP A 173 -6.45 -4.94 4.46
N ILE A 174 -5.58 -5.92 4.24
CA ILE A 174 -4.52 -6.28 5.18
C ILE A 174 -3.17 -5.87 4.58
N GLY A 175 -2.63 -4.77 5.11
CA GLY A 175 -1.37 -4.19 4.70
C GLY A 175 -0.16 -4.68 5.50
N GLY A 176 0.88 -3.85 5.49
CA GLY A 176 2.10 -4.06 6.27
C GLY A 176 1.88 -3.89 7.77
N GLY A 177 1.57 -2.66 8.20
CA GLY A 177 1.35 -2.31 9.61
C GLY A 177 -0.12 -2.16 10.01
N THR A 178 -1.05 -2.20 9.05
CA THR A 178 -2.46 -1.91 9.29
C THR A 178 -3.38 -2.92 8.64
N THR A 179 -4.56 -3.05 9.22
CA THR A 179 -5.72 -3.73 8.65
C THR A 179 -6.86 -2.73 8.61
N ASN A 180 -7.39 -2.45 7.43
CA ASN A 180 -8.50 -1.54 7.22
C ASN A 180 -9.75 -2.31 6.78
N VAL A 181 -10.81 -2.23 7.59
CA VAL A 181 -12.12 -2.77 7.25
C VAL A 181 -12.98 -1.60 6.80
N ALA A 182 -13.51 -1.67 5.59
CA ALA A 182 -14.41 -0.66 5.04
C ALA A 182 -15.66 -1.29 4.46
N VAL A 183 -16.80 -0.65 4.70
CA VAL A 183 -18.07 -0.99 4.09
C VAL A 183 -18.46 0.14 3.16
N VAL A 184 -18.67 -0.19 1.89
CA VAL A 184 -18.99 0.78 0.85
C VAL A 184 -20.37 0.54 0.26
N ALA A 185 -21.08 1.61 -0.05
CA ALA A 185 -22.33 1.59 -0.81
C ALA A 185 -22.45 2.89 -1.61
N ARG A 186 -22.97 2.82 -2.84
CA ARG A 186 -23.17 3.97 -3.74
C ARG A 186 -21.91 4.83 -3.94
N GLY A 187 -20.75 4.17 -3.97
CA GLY A 187 -19.45 4.83 -4.13
C GLY A 187 -19.08 5.72 -2.95
N MET A 188 -19.58 5.41 -1.76
CA MET A 188 -19.30 6.12 -0.51
C MET A 188 -18.98 5.12 0.60
N ILE A 189 -18.17 5.55 1.56
CA ILE A 189 -17.94 4.79 2.80
C ILE A 189 -19.16 4.94 3.70
N VAL A 190 -19.70 3.80 4.12
CA VAL A 190 -20.76 3.68 5.14
C VAL A 190 -20.16 3.47 6.52
N TYR A 191 -19.10 2.67 6.58
CA TYR A 191 -18.34 2.38 7.79
C TYR A 191 -16.87 2.17 7.41
N ALA A 192 -15.94 2.65 8.22
CA ALA A 192 -14.53 2.31 8.06
C ALA A 192 -13.82 2.32 9.41
N GLN A 193 -12.92 1.36 9.60
CA GLN A 193 -12.07 1.22 10.77
C GLN A 193 -10.70 0.72 10.33
N ALA A 194 -9.65 1.43 10.74
CA ALA A 194 -8.27 1.00 10.59
C ALA A 194 -7.69 0.62 11.95
N GLU A 195 -7.06 -0.54 12.03
CA GLU A 195 -6.37 -1.03 13.23
C GLU A 195 -4.89 -1.29 12.92
N ARG A 196 -4.02 -1.02 13.90
CA ARG A 196 -2.56 -1.17 13.79
C ARG A 196 -2.14 -2.62 14.05
N VAL A 197 -2.57 -3.47 13.13
CA VAL A 197 -2.18 -4.87 13.04
C VAL A 197 -2.11 -5.24 11.56
N GLY A 198 -1.03 -5.85 11.12
CA GLY A 198 -0.84 -6.21 9.73
C GLY A 198 0.09 -7.40 9.54
N SER A 199 0.62 -7.53 8.33
CA SER A 199 1.52 -8.62 7.97
C SER A 199 2.94 -8.49 8.55
N LEU A 200 3.33 -7.31 9.07
CA LEU A 200 4.60 -7.12 9.80
C LEU A 200 4.55 -7.73 11.20
N ASP A 201 3.39 -7.70 11.88
CA ASP A 201 3.22 -8.39 13.17
C ASP A 201 3.47 -9.90 13.05
N ILE A 202 3.22 -10.48 11.87
CA ILE A 202 3.51 -11.88 11.57
C ILE A 202 5.02 -12.10 11.51
N ASP A 203 5.77 -11.19 10.87
CA ASP A 203 7.23 -11.27 10.80
C ASP A 203 7.82 -11.19 12.21
N ASP A 204 7.32 -10.28 13.05
CA ASP A 204 7.74 -10.15 14.45
C ASP A 204 7.44 -11.42 15.25
N ALA A 205 6.25 -12.01 15.07
CA ALA A 205 5.88 -13.26 15.73
C ALA A 205 6.81 -14.43 15.32
N VAL A 206 7.23 -14.48 14.06
CA VAL A 206 8.21 -15.46 13.55
C VAL A 206 9.59 -15.21 14.18
N VAL A 207 10.07 -13.96 14.20
CA VAL A 207 11.34 -13.60 14.88
C VAL A 207 11.34 -14.07 16.33
N ASP A 208 10.27 -13.77 17.06
CA ASP A 208 10.11 -14.13 18.46
C ASP A 208 10.01 -15.64 18.68
N ARG A 209 9.40 -16.38 17.75
CA ARG A 209 9.34 -17.84 17.78
C ARG A 209 10.74 -18.43 17.68
N LEU A 210 11.51 -18.06 16.66
CA LEU A 210 12.87 -18.59 16.45
C LEU A 210 13.81 -18.20 17.60
N ARG A 211 13.68 -16.98 18.13
CA ARG A 211 14.47 -16.55 19.28
C ARG A 211 14.19 -17.42 20.51
N ARG A 212 12.93 -17.74 20.80
CA ARG A 212 12.54 -18.50 22.00
C ARG A 212 12.78 -20.00 21.88
N HIS A 213 12.45 -20.59 20.73
CA HIS A 213 12.49 -22.06 20.55
C HIS A 213 13.86 -22.55 20.09
N HIS A 214 14.53 -21.77 19.25
CA HIS A 214 15.86 -22.13 18.74
C HIS A 214 16.98 -21.37 19.44
N GLY A 215 16.71 -20.26 20.13
CA GLY A 215 17.80 -19.38 20.58
C GLY A 215 18.50 -18.73 19.38
N LEU A 216 17.78 -18.47 18.29
CA LEU A 216 18.31 -17.91 17.05
C LEU A 216 17.72 -16.52 16.78
N ILE A 217 18.59 -15.52 16.62
CA ILE A 217 18.20 -14.18 16.20
C ILE A 217 18.29 -14.10 14.67
N ILE A 218 17.19 -13.73 14.03
CA ILE A 218 17.11 -13.50 12.58
C ILE A 218 16.69 -12.06 12.30
N GLY A 219 17.01 -11.56 11.10
CA GLY A 219 16.57 -10.25 10.63
C GLY A 219 15.20 -10.30 9.96
N ALA A 220 14.59 -9.12 9.78
CA ALA A 220 13.28 -8.97 9.14
C ALA A 220 13.16 -9.64 7.75
N PRO A 221 14.17 -9.59 6.84
CA PRO A 221 14.05 -10.24 5.53
C PRO A 221 13.95 -11.75 5.62
N THR A 222 14.64 -12.35 6.59
CA THR A 222 14.58 -13.78 6.86
C THR A 222 13.20 -14.17 7.41
N ALA A 223 12.63 -13.34 8.28
CA ALA A 223 11.29 -13.56 8.82
C ALA A 223 10.22 -13.42 7.71
N GLU A 224 10.32 -12.40 6.86
CA GLU A 224 9.42 -12.22 5.72
C GLU A 224 9.52 -13.38 4.72
N ALA A 225 10.72 -13.88 4.46
CA ALA A 225 10.93 -15.07 3.62
C ALA A 225 10.29 -16.32 4.23
N LEU A 226 10.46 -16.54 5.55
CA LEU A 226 9.80 -17.63 6.26
C LEU A 226 8.28 -17.53 6.18
N LYS A 227 7.71 -16.32 6.40
CA LYS A 227 6.28 -16.06 6.29
C LYS A 227 5.76 -16.40 4.89
N LYS A 228 6.44 -15.96 3.83
CA LYS A 228 6.01 -16.19 2.44
C LYS A 228 6.13 -17.65 2.01
N GLU A 229 7.20 -18.33 2.45
CA GLU A 229 7.48 -19.70 1.99
C GLU A 229 6.79 -20.78 2.81
N LEU A 230 6.63 -20.56 4.12
CA LEU A 230 6.18 -21.57 5.09
C LEU A 230 4.97 -21.12 5.93
N GLY A 231 4.58 -19.85 5.88
CA GLY A 231 3.49 -19.32 6.69
C GLY A 231 2.12 -19.71 6.16
N SER A 232 1.24 -20.13 7.08
CA SER A 232 -0.17 -20.41 6.80
C SER A 232 -1.03 -19.97 7.99
N ALA A 233 -2.24 -19.52 7.69
CA ALA A 233 -3.27 -19.16 8.67
C ALA A 233 -4.10 -20.37 9.12
N ILE A 234 -4.00 -21.49 8.40
CA ILE A 234 -4.66 -22.76 8.70
C ILE A 234 -3.61 -23.86 8.81
N GLU A 235 -4.07 -25.08 9.10
CA GLU A 235 -3.17 -26.23 9.10
C GLU A 235 -2.52 -26.38 7.71
N PRO A 236 -1.17 -26.33 7.61
CA PRO A 236 -0.50 -26.36 6.32
C PRO A 236 -0.65 -27.74 5.67
N VAL A 237 -0.82 -27.76 4.34
CA VAL A 237 -0.96 -29.01 3.57
C VAL A 237 0.22 -29.97 3.77
N ASN A 238 1.43 -29.42 3.93
CA ASN A 238 2.63 -30.19 4.29
C ASN A 238 3.30 -29.56 5.52
N PRO A 239 2.93 -29.98 6.74
CA PRO A 239 3.51 -29.43 7.98
C PRO A 239 5.03 -29.64 8.08
N ALA A 240 5.55 -30.68 7.43
CA ALA A 240 6.97 -31.02 7.41
C ALA A 240 7.78 -30.24 6.36
N ARG A 241 7.15 -29.45 5.47
CA ARG A 241 7.88 -28.57 4.54
C ARG A 241 8.77 -27.63 5.35
N SER A 242 10.05 -27.60 5.04
CA SER A 242 11.05 -26.89 5.83
C SER A 242 11.96 -25.98 4.99
N MET A 243 12.64 -25.07 5.67
CA MET A 243 13.68 -24.21 5.11
C MET A 243 14.84 -24.09 6.10
N ASN A 244 16.08 -24.14 5.59
CA ASN A 244 17.27 -23.87 6.39
C ASN A 244 17.47 -22.36 6.58
N VAL A 245 17.50 -21.93 7.84
CA VAL A 245 17.59 -20.52 8.23
C VAL A 245 18.89 -20.27 8.96
N LYS A 246 19.62 -19.24 8.54
CA LYS A 246 20.84 -18.78 9.21
C LYS A 246 20.52 -17.55 10.06
N GLY A 247 21.09 -17.51 11.24
CA GLY A 247 20.96 -16.38 12.16
C GLY A 247 22.12 -16.34 13.14
N ARG A 248 21.98 -15.53 14.18
CA ARG A 248 22.95 -15.40 15.26
C ARG A 248 22.45 -16.14 16.49
N ASP A 249 23.26 -17.04 17.01
CA ASP A 249 22.96 -17.76 18.24
C ASP A 249 22.93 -16.80 19.44
N VAL A 250 21.89 -16.89 20.27
CA VAL A 250 21.67 -15.98 21.41
C VAL A 250 22.73 -16.17 22.50
N GLN A 251 23.20 -17.40 22.72
CA GLN A 251 24.13 -17.71 23.81
C GLN A 251 25.58 -17.43 23.42
N THR A 252 25.98 -17.89 22.24
CA THR A 252 27.38 -17.83 21.77
C THR A 252 27.66 -16.57 20.94
N GLY A 253 26.64 -15.94 20.38
CA GLY A 253 26.78 -14.82 19.45
C GLY A 253 27.31 -15.22 18.06
N THR A 254 27.50 -16.52 17.80
CA THR A 254 28.08 -17.02 16.54
C THR A 254 27.01 -17.30 15.48
N PRO A 255 27.35 -17.29 14.17
CA PRO A 255 26.42 -17.71 13.13
C PRO A 255 26.03 -19.19 13.30
N ARG A 256 24.72 -19.46 13.27
CA ARG A 256 24.16 -20.82 13.37
C ARG A 256 23.05 -21.01 12.34
N ALA A 257 22.90 -22.24 11.86
CA ALA A 257 21.79 -22.64 11.01
C ALA A 257 20.82 -23.54 11.79
N VAL A 258 19.52 -23.38 11.54
CA VAL A 258 18.47 -24.29 12.01
C VAL A 258 17.52 -24.59 10.86
N GLU A 259 16.92 -25.77 10.90
CA GLU A 259 15.80 -26.12 10.03
C GLU A 259 14.50 -25.63 10.68
N VAL A 260 13.69 -24.88 9.92
CA VAL A 260 12.38 -24.37 10.37
C VAL A 260 11.30 -24.98 9.50
N THR A 261 10.24 -25.50 10.12
CA THR A 261 9.13 -26.16 9.42
C THR A 261 7.91 -25.24 9.26
N SER A 262 7.01 -25.59 8.33
CA SER A 262 5.74 -24.88 8.13
C SER A 262 4.84 -24.97 9.35
N GLU A 263 4.84 -26.12 10.05
CA GLU A 263 4.16 -26.26 11.33
C GLU A 263 4.64 -25.23 12.36
N GLU A 264 5.95 -25.03 12.48
CA GLU A 264 6.51 -24.08 13.44
C GLU A 264 6.11 -22.63 13.12
N VAL A 265 6.18 -22.26 11.84
CA VAL A 265 5.78 -20.92 11.38
C VAL A 265 4.27 -20.71 11.57
N CYS A 266 3.44 -21.72 11.26
CA CYS A 266 1.99 -21.68 11.48
C CYS A 266 1.64 -21.38 12.96
N ILE A 267 2.33 -21.99 13.92
CA ILE A 267 2.09 -21.72 15.35
C ILE A 267 2.46 -20.27 15.71
N ALA A 268 3.50 -19.69 15.09
CA ALA A 268 3.86 -18.29 15.30
C ALA A 268 2.80 -17.34 14.73
N VAL A 269 2.25 -17.67 13.56
CA VAL A 269 1.25 -16.88 12.81
C VAL A 269 -0.10 -16.82 13.55
N GLU A 270 -0.50 -17.91 14.22
CA GLU A 270 -1.83 -18.10 14.79
C GLU A 270 -2.32 -16.93 15.66
N GLY A 271 -1.45 -16.41 16.54
CA GLY A 271 -1.80 -15.33 17.45
C GLY A 271 -2.15 -14.03 16.72
N VAL A 272 -1.43 -13.73 15.64
CA VAL A 272 -1.64 -12.53 14.82
C VAL A 272 -2.89 -12.69 13.96
N VAL A 273 -3.09 -13.85 13.35
CA VAL A 273 -4.27 -14.15 12.55
C VAL A 273 -5.56 -14.09 13.40
N LYS A 274 -5.52 -14.55 14.65
CA LYS A 274 -6.62 -14.34 15.62
C LYS A 274 -6.83 -12.88 16.02
N ARG A 275 -5.81 -12.01 15.94
CA ARG A 275 -6.00 -10.56 16.10
C ARG A 275 -6.70 -9.98 14.88
N LEU A 276 -6.29 -10.37 13.67
CA LEU A 276 -6.91 -9.94 12.42
C LEU A 276 -8.40 -10.30 12.39
N SER A 277 -8.79 -11.53 12.73
CA SER A 277 -10.21 -11.91 12.75
C SER A 277 -11.02 -11.15 13.80
N ARG A 278 -10.43 -10.77 14.94
CA ARG A 278 -11.10 -9.93 15.94
C ARG A 278 -11.35 -8.52 15.43
N VAL A 279 -10.42 -7.94 14.65
CA VAL A 279 -10.63 -6.64 13.99
C VAL A 279 -11.83 -6.73 13.05
N VAL A 280 -11.87 -7.75 12.19
CA VAL A 280 -12.98 -7.95 11.24
C VAL A 280 -14.31 -8.16 11.98
N ASN A 281 -14.36 -9.05 12.96
CA ASN A 281 -15.59 -9.34 13.72
C ASN A 281 -16.10 -8.13 14.51
N ARG A 282 -15.20 -7.31 15.07
CA ARG A 282 -15.59 -6.07 15.74
C ARG A 282 -16.24 -5.09 14.76
N ALA A 283 -15.60 -4.86 13.61
CA ALA A 283 -16.14 -3.98 12.58
C ALA A 283 -17.53 -4.45 12.11
N LEU A 284 -17.71 -5.75 11.87
CA LEU A 284 -19.00 -6.33 11.50
C LEU A 284 -20.07 -6.16 12.60
N GLY A 285 -19.67 -6.26 13.87
CA GLY A 285 -20.56 -6.08 15.03
C GLY A 285 -21.04 -4.64 15.26
N GLU A 286 -20.37 -3.65 14.66
CA GLU A 286 -20.74 -2.23 14.75
C GLU A 286 -21.70 -1.79 13.61
N LEU A 287 -21.98 -2.67 12.64
CA LEU A 287 -22.84 -2.36 11.49
C LEU A 287 -24.32 -2.28 11.88
N GLN A 288 -25.04 -1.36 11.25
CA GLN A 288 -26.51 -1.30 11.34
C GLN A 288 -27.14 -2.56 10.71
N PRO A 289 -28.29 -3.03 11.20
CA PRO A 289 -28.93 -4.28 10.74
C PRO A 289 -29.11 -4.36 9.22
N GLU A 290 -29.50 -3.25 8.58
CA GLU A 290 -29.72 -3.17 7.13
C GLU A 290 -28.42 -3.40 6.35
N VAL A 291 -27.32 -2.83 6.83
CA VAL A 291 -25.99 -2.97 6.23
C VAL A 291 -25.45 -4.38 6.49
N ALA A 292 -25.60 -4.88 7.72
CA ALA A 292 -25.17 -6.22 8.09
C ALA A 292 -25.86 -7.30 7.25
N SER A 293 -27.13 -7.13 6.90
CA SER A 293 -27.86 -8.04 6.01
C SER A 293 -27.23 -8.12 4.62
N ASP A 294 -26.82 -6.98 4.04
CA ASP A 294 -26.15 -6.97 2.75
C ASP A 294 -24.79 -7.69 2.80
N ILE A 295 -24.04 -7.50 3.89
CA ILE A 295 -22.75 -8.17 4.10
C ILE A 295 -22.94 -9.67 4.32
N TYR A 296 -24.01 -10.09 4.99
CA TYR A 296 -24.33 -11.51 5.16
C TYR A 296 -24.56 -12.21 3.80
N ASP A 297 -25.28 -11.56 2.89
CA ASP A 297 -25.55 -12.08 1.55
C ASP A 297 -24.29 -12.14 0.66
N ARG A 298 -23.42 -11.13 0.77
CA ARG A 298 -22.30 -10.90 -0.16
C ARG A 298 -20.97 -11.43 0.34
N GLY A 299 -20.83 -11.55 1.66
CA GLY A 299 -19.59 -11.90 2.30
C GLY A 299 -18.57 -10.77 2.33
N LEU A 300 -17.30 -11.14 2.40
CA LEU A 300 -16.14 -10.27 2.54
C LEU A 300 -15.27 -10.31 1.29
N ILE A 301 -14.69 -9.17 0.93
CA ILE A 301 -13.66 -9.06 -0.09
C ILE A 301 -12.33 -8.78 0.63
N LEU A 302 -11.37 -9.69 0.51
CA LEU A 302 -10.06 -9.60 1.14
C LEU A 302 -9.04 -9.03 0.16
N THR A 303 -8.35 -7.95 0.53
CA THR A 303 -7.34 -7.27 -0.28
C THR A 303 -6.06 -6.99 0.50
N GLY A 304 -5.06 -6.43 -0.17
CA GLY A 304 -3.78 -6.05 0.43
C GLY A 304 -2.72 -7.13 0.31
N GLY A 305 -1.47 -6.78 0.60
CA GLY A 305 -0.34 -7.71 0.52
C GLY A 305 -0.40 -8.84 1.55
N GLY A 306 -1.00 -8.58 2.72
CA GLY A 306 -1.18 -9.56 3.78
C GLY A 306 -2.27 -10.60 3.47
N ALA A 307 -3.20 -10.31 2.56
CA ALA A 307 -4.20 -11.26 2.07
C ALA A 307 -3.58 -12.52 1.45
N LEU A 308 -2.34 -12.42 0.95
CA LEU A 308 -1.60 -13.48 0.28
C LEU A 308 -1.01 -14.53 1.24
N LEU A 309 -1.19 -14.36 2.56
CA LEU A 309 -0.86 -15.42 3.51
C LEU A 309 -1.73 -16.65 3.24
N ASP A 310 -1.09 -17.81 3.08
CA ASP A 310 -1.77 -19.06 2.78
C ASP A 310 -2.90 -19.35 3.78
N GLY A 311 -4.06 -19.76 3.27
CA GLY A 311 -5.25 -20.08 4.06
C GLY A 311 -5.93 -18.89 4.77
N LEU A 312 -5.50 -17.64 4.60
CA LEU A 312 -6.06 -16.52 5.37
C LEU A 312 -7.54 -16.24 5.03
N ALA A 313 -7.92 -16.33 3.75
CA ALA A 313 -9.32 -16.20 3.34
C ALA A 313 -10.20 -17.30 3.96
N GLU A 314 -9.72 -18.54 3.97
CA GLU A 314 -10.42 -19.67 4.59
C GLU A 314 -10.55 -19.48 6.11
N PHE A 315 -9.47 -19.05 6.77
CA PHE A 315 -9.48 -18.75 8.19
C PHE A 315 -10.54 -17.70 8.51
N LEU A 316 -10.55 -16.57 7.79
CA LEU A 316 -11.53 -15.50 8.00
C LEU A 316 -12.95 -15.97 7.71
N GLN A 317 -13.16 -16.78 6.66
CA GLN A 317 -14.47 -17.37 6.37
C GLN A 317 -14.96 -18.24 7.53
N ARG A 318 -14.08 -19.06 8.13
CA ARG A 318 -14.45 -19.89 9.29
C ARG A 318 -14.78 -19.05 10.52
N GLU A 319 -13.98 -18.03 10.81
CA GLU A 319 -14.16 -17.18 12.00
C GLU A 319 -15.38 -16.26 11.91
N THR A 320 -15.64 -15.71 10.72
CA THR A 320 -16.75 -14.76 10.48
C THR A 320 -18.04 -15.45 10.04
N LYS A 321 -17.94 -16.69 9.53
CA LYS A 321 -19.02 -17.45 8.89
C LYS A 321 -19.58 -16.76 7.63
N LEU A 322 -18.77 -15.90 7.01
CA LEU A 322 -19.11 -15.20 5.78
C LEU A 322 -18.25 -15.72 4.61
N PRO A 323 -18.81 -15.89 3.40
CA PRO A 323 -17.99 -16.15 2.22
C PRO A 323 -16.88 -15.11 2.12
N THR A 324 -15.64 -15.53 1.93
CA THR A 324 -14.52 -14.60 1.80
C THR A 324 -13.88 -14.81 0.44
N GLN A 325 -13.87 -13.75 -0.37
CA GLN A 325 -13.35 -13.77 -1.74
C GLN A 325 -12.14 -12.85 -1.84
N MET A 326 -11.24 -13.15 -2.77
CA MET A 326 -10.04 -12.37 -3.04
C MET A 326 -9.98 -12.07 -4.53
N PRO A 327 -9.72 -10.83 -4.95
CA PRO A 327 -9.49 -10.52 -6.36
C PRO A 327 -8.17 -11.14 -6.83
N ASP A 328 -7.96 -11.25 -8.15
CA ASP A 328 -6.76 -11.90 -8.72
C ASP A 328 -5.44 -11.30 -8.22
N GLU A 329 -5.41 -9.98 -8.01
CA GLU A 329 -4.22 -9.26 -7.58
C GLU A 329 -4.55 -8.36 -6.37
N PRO A 330 -4.74 -8.95 -5.17
CA PRO A 330 -5.24 -8.25 -3.99
C PRO A 330 -4.28 -7.16 -3.51
N ARG A 331 -2.97 -7.35 -3.71
CA ARG A 331 -1.92 -6.37 -3.42
C ARG A 331 -2.10 -5.05 -4.18
N TYR A 332 -2.72 -5.08 -5.37
CA TYR A 332 -2.86 -3.91 -6.24
C TYR A 332 -4.26 -3.30 -6.21
N ALA A 333 -5.16 -3.77 -5.33
CA ALA A 333 -6.53 -3.29 -5.27
C ALA A 333 -6.61 -1.76 -5.06
N ILE A 334 -5.89 -1.21 -4.09
CA ILE A 334 -5.90 0.23 -3.80
C ILE A 334 -5.46 1.03 -5.03
N VAL A 335 -4.26 0.77 -5.56
CA VAL A 335 -3.73 1.55 -6.69
C VAL A 335 -4.61 1.45 -7.95
N ARG A 336 -5.26 0.30 -8.17
CA ARG A 336 -6.23 0.11 -9.25
C ARG A 336 -7.47 0.97 -9.06
N GLY A 337 -8.05 0.97 -7.87
CA GLY A 337 -9.23 1.80 -7.60
C GLY A 337 -8.92 3.29 -7.68
N LEU A 338 -7.78 3.73 -7.15
CA LEU A 338 -7.29 5.11 -7.32
C LEU A 338 -7.14 5.48 -8.80
N SER A 339 -6.63 4.56 -9.63
CA SER A 339 -6.48 4.79 -11.07
C SER A 339 -7.82 4.94 -11.79
N GLN A 340 -8.80 4.10 -11.45
CA GLN A 340 -10.16 4.16 -12.01
C GLN A 340 -10.87 5.49 -11.69
N LEU A 341 -10.57 6.12 -10.54
CA LEU A 341 -11.14 7.43 -10.18
C LEU A 341 -10.76 8.57 -11.13
N PHE A 342 -9.73 8.40 -11.96
CA PHE A 342 -9.41 9.39 -13.01
C PHE A 342 -10.44 9.43 -14.14
N ASP A 343 -11.24 8.38 -14.29
CA ASP A 343 -12.33 8.29 -15.26
C ASP A 343 -13.67 8.76 -14.66
N GLU A 344 -13.73 8.96 -13.34
CA GLU A 344 -14.92 9.35 -12.58
C GLU A 344 -14.74 10.71 -11.85
N PRO A 345 -14.64 11.84 -12.58
CA PRO A 345 -14.25 13.14 -12.00
C PRO A 345 -15.25 13.67 -10.96
N LEU A 346 -16.55 13.38 -11.11
CA LEU A 346 -17.57 13.80 -10.14
C LEU A 346 -17.46 13.00 -8.86
N LEU A 347 -17.22 11.69 -8.96
CA LEU A 347 -16.98 10.83 -7.80
C LEU A 347 -15.71 11.26 -7.09
N LEU A 348 -14.60 11.44 -7.81
CA LEU A 348 -13.32 11.87 -7.23
C LEU A 348 -13.47 13.19 -6.46
N ARG A 349 -14.18 14.18 -7.02
CA ARG A 349 -14.47 15.45 -6.31
C ARG A 349 -15.29 15.25 -5.04
N ARG A 350 -16.20 14.27 -5.04
CA ARG A 350 -17.08 13.97 -3.90
C ARG A 350 -16.34 13.25 -2.78
N VAL A 351 -15.39 12.37 -3.12
CA VAL A 351 -14.71 11.50 -2.13
C VAL A 351 -13.33 12.00 -1.72
N ALA A 352 -12.77 12.98 -2.43
CA ALA A 352 -11.49 13.58 -2.07
C ALA A 352 -11.58 14.28 -0.70
N ARG A 353 -10.66 13.92 0.21
CA ARG A 353 -10.59 14.40 1.59
C ARG A 353 -9.76 15.68 1.78
N ASN A 354 -9.20 16.26 0.73
CA ASN A 354 -8.40 17.47 0.89
C ASN A 354 -9.24 18.60 1.47
N GLU A 355 -8.63 19.43 2.31
CA GLU A 355 -9.25 20.69 2.73
C GLU A 355 -9.68 21.46 1.47
N ARG A 356 -10.95 21.88 1.43
CA ARG A 356 -11.40 22.85 0.43
C ARG A 356 -10.61 24.12 0.69
N SER A 357 -9.53 24.35 -0.05
CA SER A 357 -8.86 25.65 -0.03
C SER A 357 -9.85 26.67 -0.59
N PRO A 358 -10.33 27.65 0.20
CA PRO A 358 -11.24 28.68 -0.30
C PRO A 358 -10.58 29.57 -1.36
N LEU A 359 -9.24 29.53 -1.47
CA LEU A 359 -8.43 30.45 -2.27
C LEU A 359 -8.11 29.94 -3.68
N LEU A 360 -8.43 28.69 -4.00
CA LEU A 360 -8.15 28.10 -5.33
C LEU A 360 -9.37 28.06 -6.26
N ASP A 361 -10.55 28.46 -5.78
CA ASP A 361 -11.78 28.45 -6.57
C ASP A 361 -12.07 29.79 -7.27
N GLU A 362 -11.42 30.91 -6.90
CA GLU A 362 -11.69 32.20 -7.56
C GLU A 362 -10.86 32.44 -8.83
N SER A 363 -9.76 31.71 -9.05
CA SER A 363 -8.87 31.93 -10.21
C SER A 363 -9.02 30.91 -11.34
N ALA A 364 -9.89 29.91 -11.20
CA ALA A 364 -10.13 28.88 -12.22
C ALA A 364 -11.42 29.09 -13.03
N PHE A 365 -12.14 30.20 -12.82
CA PHE A 365 -13.40 30.51 -13.53
C PHE A 365 -13.32 31.71 -14.49
N GLU A 366 -12.12 32.27 -14.72
CA GLU A 366 -11.91 33.28 -15.76
C GLU A 366 -10.68 32.94 -16.62
N ALA A 367 -10.83 32.00 -17.57
CA ALA A 367 -10.14 31.95 -18.87
C ALA A 367 -10.66 30.80 -19.74
#